data_AF-A0A920CJF0-F1
#
_entry.id   AF-A0A920CJF0-F1
#
_cell.length_a   1.000
_cell.length_b   1.000
_cell.length_c   1.000
_cell.angle_alpha   90.00
_cell.angle_beta   90.00
_cell.angle_gamma   90.00
#
_symmetry.space_group_name_H-M   'P 1'
#
loop_
_entity.id
_entity.type
_entity.pdbx_description
1 polymer ?
#
loop_
_entity_poly.entity_id
_entity_poly.type
_entity_poly.pdbx_seq_one_letter_code
_entity_poly.pdbx_strand_id
1 'polypeptide(L)'
;MKGKNRYILDSSLLDAFKQAVSDHDDFLINTYSNHNGKNLWSLICSAKDWLSVSVNGLPYIDLTHSHDDVRSLNILQLITTYDIVLQSIEQLHRVFEMEHPLKKDDSVFNAAVPDDAYFAQIRACFGAHPVDLRSADGTMPDRKSTDKYFASWSSDVSSSIGGNDDYSVYLYSNRPDEVQPIQFSMSYAKIHEYTIKRYSLLSNVISEIEKKHGIFIEEQRQMGIRRSSDVVKQLQILLKENRIRIREHDGYHHDIQTLIELFTAPQDFPEQERQEVAQYLNSLHVLVDELYEAFQSMAFGEEGMAHGHLLHPRSRKFKGLHYDLEKVFEYLNNPYFRADRVDYHLRRLISEGVLPSYVSRQMDKRDLQLLLLARFTEADNFDCY
;
A
#
# COMPACT_ATOMS: atom_id res chain seq x y z
N MET A 1 -15.98 27.64 -17.72
CA MET A 1 -14.90 27.20 -16.84
C MET A 1 -13.67 28.05 -17.13
N LYS A 2 -13.42 29.09 -16.34
CA LYS A 2 -12.24 29.97 -16.45
C LYS A 2 -11.08 29.37 -15.63
N GLY A 3 -9.85 29.52 -16.13
CA GLY A 3 -8.62 29.50 -15.33
C GLY A 3 -8.18 28.19 -14.69
N LYS A 4 -8.03 27.09 -15.44
CA LYS A 4 -7.33 25.90 -14.90
C LYS A 4 -5.86 26.25 -14.66
N ASN A 5 -5.33 25.93 -13.47
CA ASN A 5 -3.89 25.96 -13.22
C ASN A 5 -3.19 25.15 -14.32
N ARG A 6 -2.23 25.76 -15.02
CA ARG A 6 -1.45 25.09 -16.07
C ARG A 6 -0.20 24.39 -15.56
N TYR A 7 0.19 24.66 -14.31
CA TYR A 7 1.38 24.12 -13.67
C TYR A 7 1.02 22.84 -12.89
N ILE A 8 0.58 21.83 -13.62
CA ILE A 8 0.09 20.54 -13.10
C ILE A 8 1.12 19.43 -13.33
N LEU A 9 1.15 18.44 -12.44
CA LEU A 9 2.02 17.28 -12.57
C LEU A 9 1.33 16.16 -13.35
N ASP A 10 2.11 15.30 -13.99
CA ASP A 10 1.60 14.16 -14.74
C ASP A 10 0.97 13.11 -13.81
N SER A 11 -0.35 12.92 -13.94
CA SER A 11 -1.10 11.94 -13.15
C SER A 11 -0.76 10.49 -13.50
N SER A 12 -0.29 10.23 -14.72
CA SER A 12 0.04 8.87 -15.13
C SER A 12 1.23 8.29 -14.36
N LEU A 13 2.22 9.13 -14.02
CA LEU A 13 3.34 8.73 -13.16
C LEU A 13 2.90 8.43 -11.72
N LEU A 14 1.94 9.19 -11.18
CA LEU A 14 1.34 8.91 -9.87
C LEU A 14 0.60 7.56 -9.90
N ASP A 15 -0.19 7.32 -10.94
CA ASP A 15 -0.95 6.08 -11.06
C ASP A 15 -0.02 4.87 -11.23
N ALA A 16 1.05 5.00 -12.01
CA ALA A 16 2.10 3.98 -12.11
C ALA A 16 2.74 3.68 -10.74
N PHE A 17 3.05 4.71 -9.95
CA PHE A 17 3.56 4.52 -8.59
C PHE A 17 2.57 3.82 -7.67
N LYS A 18 1.30 4.25 -7.68
CA LYS A 18 0.25 3.62 -6.89
C LYS A 18 0.05 2.16 -7.28
N GLN A 19 0.12 1.85 -8.57
CA GLN A 19 0.02 0.50 -9.09
C GLN A 19 1.22 -0.35 -8.61
N ALA A 20 2.45 0.14 -8.74
CA ALA A 20 3.63 -0.57 -8.24
C ALA A 20 3.58 -0.85 -6.73
N VAL A 21 3.04 0.08 -5.92
CA VAL A 21 2.81 -0.17 -4.49
C VAL A 21 1.73 -1.23 -4.27
N SER A 22 0.67 -1.24 -5.08
CA SER A 22 -0.44 -2.21 -4.96
C SER A 22 -0.05 -3.61 -5.43
N ASP A 23 0.70 -3.73 -6.53
CA ASP A 23 1.14 -5.01 -7.10
C ASP A 23 2.16 -5.73 -6.21
N HIS A 24 2.73 -5.02 -5.23
CA HIS A 24 3.79 -5.48 -4.35
C HIS A 24 3.46 -5.22 -2.87
N ASP A 25 2.19 -5.04 -2.52
CA ASP A 25 1.78 -4.65 -1.17
C ASP A 25 2.13 -5.71 -0.12
N ASP A 26 1.94 -7.00 -0.41
CA ASP A 26 2.33 -8.09 0.47
C ASP A 26 3.82 -8.02 0.82
N PHE A 27 4.69 -7.85 -0.18
CA PHE A 27 6.13 -7.67 0.02
C PHE A 27 6.45 -6.39 0.81
N LEU A 28 5.83 -5.27 0.44
CA LEU A 28 6.11 -3.98 1.06
C LEU A 28 5.65 -3.95 2.53
N ILE A 29 4.47 -4.49 2.83
CA ILE A 29 3.94 -4.61 4.19
C ILE A 29 4.85 -5.51 5.02
N ASN A 30 5.16 -6.71 4.51
CA ASN A 30 5.98 -7.67 5.23
C ASN A 30 7.38 -7.12 5.55
N THR A 31 8.00 -6.44 4.58
CA THR A 31 9.37 -5.91 4.71
C THR A 31 9.43 -4.62 5.52
N TYR A 32 8.46 -3.72 5.35
CA TYR A 32 8.54 -2.35 5.86
C TYR A 32 7.61 -2.03 7.03
N SER A 33 6.70 -2.93 7.43
CA SER A 33 5.87 -2.74 8.63
C SER A 33 6.67 -2.73 9.93
N ASN A 34 7.81 -3.44 9.96
CA ASN A 34 8.77 -3.42 11.05
C ASN A 34 10.22 -3.51 10.52
N HIS A 35 10.66 -2.45 9.86
CA HIS A 35 12.02 -2.35 9.35
C HIS A 35 12.93 -1.71 10.42
N ASN A 36 13.83 -2.49 11.00
CA ASN A 36 14.76 -2.05 12.05
C ASN A 36 14.04 -1.36 13.24
N GLY A 37 12.90 -1.93 13.68
CA GLY A 37 12.11 -1.39 14.80
C GLY A 37 11.23 -0.19 14.44
N LYS A 38 11.10 0.14 13.14
CA LYS A 38 10.31 1.27 12.63
C LYS A 38 9.31 0.81 11.61
N ASN A 39 8.11 1.39 11.64
CA ASN A 39 7.09 1.18 10.64
C ASN A 39 7.30 2.15 9.46
N LEU A 40 8.05 1.70 8.45
CA LEU A 40 8.28 2.45 7.22
C LEU A 40 7.13 2.26 6.20
N TRP A 41 6.31 1.21 6.35
CA TRP A 41 5.10 1.02 5.56
C TRP A 41 4.13 2.20 5.71
N SER A 42 3.92 2.67 6.94
CA SER A 42 3.10 3.87 7.19
C SER A 42 3.63 5.11 6.48
N LEU A 43 4.96 5.25 6.34
CA LEU A 43 5.57 6.34 5.59
C LEU A 43 5.28 6.22 4.09
N ILE A 44 5.40 5.01 3.52
CA ILE A 44 5.05 4.74 2.11
C ILE A 44 3.59 5.11 1.84
N CYS A 45 2.67 4.67 2.70
CA CYS A 45 1.24 5.03 2.60
C CYS A 45 1.02 6.55 2.68
N SER A 46 1.63 7.20 3.66
CA SER A 46 1.51 8.66 3.83
C SER A 46 2.03 9.40 2.59
N ALA A 47 3.19 9.02 2.05
CA ALA A 47 3.74 9.63 0.84
C ALA A 47 2.82 9.41 -0.37
N LYS A 48 2.27 8.20 -0.54
CA LYS A 48 1.28 7.89 -1.60
C LYS A 48 0.03 8.76 -1.50
N ASP A 49 -0.53 8.91 -0.30
CA ASP A 49 -1.75 9.68 -0.09
C ASP A 49 -1.50 11.18 -0.34
N TRP A 50 -0.40 11.72 0.17
CA TRP A 50 -0.05 13.13 -0.04
C TRP A 50 0.34 13.45 -1.48
N LEU A 51 1.04 12.54 -2.18
CA LEU A 51 1.25 12.68 -3.62
C LEU A 51 -0.09 12.69 -4.38
N SER A 52 -1.04 11.84 -3.99
CA SER A 52 -2.38 11.82 -4.59
C SER A 52 -3.14 13.13 -4.35
N VAL A 53 -3.12 13.66 -3.13
CA VAL A 53 -3.73 14.95 -2.80
C VAL A 53 -3.07 16.08 -3.61
N SER A 54 -1.74 16.11 -3.66
CA SER A 54 -1.01 17.18 -4.32
C SER A 54 -1.21 17.17 -5.84
N VAL A 55 -0.96 16.03 -6.51
CA VAL A 55 -1.06 15.93 -7.97
C VAL A 55 -2.49 16.20 -8.44
N ASN A 56 -3.49 15.60 -7.79
CA ASN A 56 -4.90 15.78 -8.17
C ASN A 56 -5.48 17.11 -7.69
N GLY A 57 -4.88 17.75 -6.69
CA GLY A 57 -5.30 19.05 -6.14
C GLY A 57 -4.80 20.24 -6.94
N LEU A 58 -3.63 20.15 -7.59
CA LEU A 58 -3.03 21.23 -8.39
C LEU A 58 -3.97 21.90 -9.40
N PRO A 59 -4.82 21.16 -10.17
CA PRO A 59 -5.76 21.77 -11.13
C PRO A 59 -6.76 22.75 -10.51
N TYR A 60 -7.00 22.67 -9.21
CA TYR A 60 -8.02 23.45 -8.48
C TYR A 60 -7.49 24.75 -7.87
N ILE A 61 -6.18 25.05 -8.01
CA ILE A 61 -5.58 26.29 -7.50
C ILE A 61 -5.78 27.42 -8.53
N ASP A 62 -6.46 28.51 -8.15
CA ASP A 62 -6.72 29.64 -9.06
C ASP A 62 -5.64 30.73 -8.95
N LEU A 63 -4.59 30.62 -9.76
CA LEU A 63 -3.52 31.61 -9.81
C LEU A 63 -3.92 32.94 -10.49
N THR A 64 -5.13 33.03 -11.04
CA THR A 64 -5.62 34.20 -11.79
C THR A 64 -6.78 34.91 -11.08
N HIS A 65 -6.98 34.62 -9.81
CA HIS A 65 -8.07 35.19 -9.03
C HIS A 65 -7.99 36.72 -8.99
N SER A 66 -9.11 37.40 -9.20
CA SER A 66 -9.15 38.86 -9.35
C SER A 66 -8.87 39.62 -8.05
N HIS A 67 -9.07 38.97 -6.91
CA HIS A 67 -8.73 39.51 -5.58
C HIS A 67 -7.30 39.11 -5.20
N ASP A 68 -6.46 40.11 -4.93
CA ASP A 68 -5.02 39.94 -4.69
C ASP A 68 -4.70 39.11 -3.44
N ASP A 69 -5.44 39.30 -2.34
CA ASP A 69 -5.26 38.46 -1.13
C ASP A 69 -5.55 36.98 -1.41
N VAL A 70 -6.64 36.70 -2.13
CA VAL A 70 -7.00 35.33 -2.51
C VAL A 70 -5.94 34.76 -3.44
N ARG A 71 -5.44 35.54 -4.39
CA ARG A 71 -4.35 35.12 -5.28
C ARG A 71 -3.07 34.83 -4.51
N SER A 72 -2.72 35.64 -3.52
CA SER A 72 -1.58 35.40 -2.61
C SER A 72 -1.74 34.07 -1.85
N LEU A 73 -2.94 33.78 -1.34
CA LEU A 73 -3.24 32.51 -0.67
C LEU A 73 -3.17 31.31 -1.64
N ASN A 74 -3.64 31.47 -2.88
CA ASN A 74 -3.53 30.43 -3.90
C ASN A 74 -2.07 30.13 -4.27
N ILE A 75 -1.21 31.15 -4.24
CA ILE A 75 0.23 31.00 -4.47
C ILE A 75 0.92 30.27 -3.31
N LEU A 76 0.58 30.64 -2.07
CA LEU A 76 1.00 29.88 -0.89
C LEU A 76 0.59 28.41 -1.01
N GLN A 77 -0.65 28.15 -1.43
CA GLN A 77 -1.15 26.81 -1.64
C GLN A 77 -0.36 26.07 -2.72
N LEU A 78 -0.02 26.71 -3.84
CA LEU A 78 0.81 26.12 -4.90
C LEU A 78 2.19 25.69 -4.37
N ILE A 79 2.88 26.63 -3.70
CA ILE A 79 4.23 26.40 -3.17
C ILE A 79 4.22 25.28 -2.12
N THR A 80 3.22 25.27 -1.25
CA THR A 80 3.05 24.22 -0.23
C THR A 80 2.74 22.87 -0.87
N THR A 81 1.89 22.85 -1.90
CA THR A 81 1.54 21.62 -2.63
C THR A 81 2.76 21.01 -3.29
N TYR A 82 3.62 21.82 -3.92
CA TYR A 82 4.89 21.36 -4.45
C TYR A 82 5.82 20.87 -3.35
N ASP A 83 6.01 21.61 -2.26
CA ASP A 83 6.84 21.15 -1.15
C ASP A 83 6.41 19.79 -0.58
N ILE A 84 5.11 19.53 -0.49
CA ILE A 84 4.59 18.21 -0.10
C ILE A 84 5.02 17.11 -1.09
N VAL A 85 5.00 17.39 -2.39
CA VAL A 85 5.49 16.46 -3.43
C VAL A 85 6.97 16.17 -3.20
N LEU A 86 7.79 17.21 -3.02
CA LEU A 86 9.22 17.07 -2.77
C LEU A 86 9.51 16.23 -1.53
N GLN A 87 8.91 16.58 -0.39
CA GLN A 87 9.11 15.85 0.86
C GLN A 87 8.69 14.39 0.72
N SER A 88 7.58 14.11 0.02
CA SER A 88 7.12 12.75 -0.21
C SER A 88 8.16 11.92 -0.97
N ILE A 89 8.75 12.49 -2.02
CA ILE A 89 9.78 11.81 -2.83
C ILE A 89 11.07 11.62 -2.04
N GLU A 90 11.52 12.63 -1.30
CA GLU A 90 12.69 12.53 -0.44
C GLU A 90 12.52 11.44 0.64
N GLN A 91 11.34 11.37 1.26
CA GLN A 91 11.05 10.32 2.24
C GLN A 91 10.99 8.93 1.58
N LEU A 92 10.45 8.80 0.37
CA LEU A 92 10.47 7.53 -0.38
C LEU A 92 11.90 7.10 -0.71
N HIS A 93 12.74 7.99 -1.22
CA HIS A 93 14.17 7.71 -1.44
C HIS A 93 14.85 7.24 -0.16
N ARG A 94 14.56 7.86 0.98
CA ARG A 94 15.09 7.44 2.28
C ARG A 94 14.59 6.05 2.69
N VAL A 95 13.31 5.74 2.51
CA VAL A 95 12.75 4.42 2.86
C VAL A 95 13.39 3.31 2.05
N PHE A 96 13.60 3.53 0.76
CA PHE A 96 14.22 2.56 -0.13
C PHE A 96 15.76 2.64 -0.14
N GLU A 97 16.34 3.46 0.73
CA GLU A 97 17.80 3.65 0.90
C GLU A 97 18.50 4.08 -0.41
N MET A 98 17.80 4.86 -1.22
CA MET A 98 18.27 5.37 -2.50
C MET A 98 19.05 6.66 -2.32
N GLU A 99 20.12 6.83 -3.11
CA GLU A 99 20.78 8.13 -3.23
C GLU A 99 19.81 9.15 -3.88
N HIS A 100 19.85 10.41 -3.42
CA HIS A 100 19.05 11.48 -4.01
C HIS A 100 19.87 12.23 -5.06
N PRO A 101 19.63 12.01 -6.37
CA PRO A 101 20.52 12.48 -7.43
C PRO A 101 20.55 14.01 -7.60
N LEU A 102 19.55 14.73 -7.07
CA LEU A 102 19.40 16.18 -7.25
C LEU A 102 19.80 17.03 -6.03
N LYS A 103 20.47 16.45 -5.02
CA LYS A 103 20.75 17.15 -3.73
C LYS A 103 21.61 18.42 -3.85
N LYS A 104 22.35 18.57 -4.95
CA LYS A 104 23.20 19.74 -5.24
C LYS A 104 22.88 20.37 -6.59
N ASP A 105 21.71 20.06 -7.13
CA ASP A 105 21.26 20.56 -8.42
C ASP A 105 21.05 22.08 -8.35
N ASP A 106 21.51 22.79 -9.37
CA ASP A 106 21.43 24.26 -9.51
C ASP A 106 20.96 24.68 -10.92
N SER A 107 20.44 23.73 -11.70
CA SER A 107 20.18 23.92 -13.12
C SER A 107 18.92 24.72 -13.43
N VAL A 108 17.97 24.85 -12.48
CA VAL A 108 16.66 25.43 -12.76
C VAL A 108 16.63 26.91 -12.44
N PHE A 109 16.96 27.28 -11.21
CA PHE A 109 16.84 28.69 -10.80
C PHE A 109 18.00 29.53 -11.28
N ASN A 110 19.19 28.92 -11.48
CA ASN A 110 20.44 29.60 -11.85
C ASN A 110 20.82 30.71 -10.83
N ALA A 111 20.60 30.42 -9.54
CA ALA A 111 20.92 31.32 -8.43
C ALA A 111 22.34 31.05 -7.91
N ALA A 112 22.82 31.89 -6.98
CA ALA A 112 24.10 31.69 -6.29
C ALA A 112 24.07 30.51 -5.29
N VAL A 113 22.90 29.91 -5.06
CA VAL A 113 22.66 28.78 -4.17
C VAL A 113 22.03 27.61 -4.93
N PRO A 114 22.19 26.36 -4.47
CA PRO A 114 21.51 25.21 -5.06
C PRO A 114 19.99 25.39 -5.08
N ASP A 115 19.34 24.70 -6.02
CA ASP A 115 17.91 24.87 -6.29
C ASP A 115 17.04 24.55 -5.05
N ASP A 116 17.41 23.57 -4.23
CA ASP A 116 16.69 23.25 -2.98
C ASP A 116 16.73 24.42 -1.99
N ALA A 117 17.89 25.09 -1.88
CA ALA A 117 18.04 26.25 -1.01
C ALA A 117 17.28 27.47 -1.56
N TYR A 118 17.30 27.65 -2.88
CA TYR A 118 16.54 28.73 -3.52
C TYR A 118 15.03 28.51 -3.38
N PHE A 119 14.53 27.28 -3.57
CA PHE A 119 13.13 26.96 -3.35
C PHE A 119 12.71 27.11 -1.89
N ALA A 120 13.58 26.76 -0.94
CA ALA A 120 13.36 27.04 0.49
C ALA A 120 13.24 28.55 0.77
N GLN A 121 14.02 29.39 0.08
CA GLN A 121 13.88 30.84 0.16
C GLN A 121 12.54 31.32 -0.42
N ILE A 122 12.11 30.81 -1.58
CA ILE A 122 10.78 31.11 -2.15
C ILE A 122 9.68 30.77 -1.14
N ARG A 123 9.72 29.57 -0.54
CA ARG A 123 8.77 29.15 0.51
C ARG A 123 8.75 30.10 1.69
N ALA A 124 9.91 30.55 2.14
CA ALA A 124 10.02 31.46 3.27
C ALA A 124 9.41 32.83 2.94
N CYS A 125 9.78 33.41 1.78
CA CYS A 125 9.33 34.72 1.33
C CYS A 125 7.82 34.80 1.06
N PHE A 126 7.24 33.79 0.41
CA PHE A 126 5.85 33.82 -0.06
C PHE A 126 4.86 33.08 0.86
N GLY A 127 5.28 32.67 2.07
CA GLY A 127 4.43 31.79 2.87
C GLY A 127 4.85 31.48 4.29
N ALA A 128 5.87 30.64 4.43
CA ALA A 128 6.15 29.94 5.69
C ALA A 128 6.69 30.89 6.77
N HIS A 129 7.55 31.85 6.38
CA HIS A 129 8.27 32.72 7.31
C HIS A 129 8.40 34.18 6.82
N PRO A 130 7.36 34.81 6.22
CA PRO A 130 7.51 36.11 5.56
C PRO A 130 7.94 37.21 6.53
N VAL A 131 7.75 37.05 7.84
CA VAL A 131 8.11 38.05 8.86
C VAL A 131 9.33 37.66 9.73
N ASP A 132 10.06 36.60 9.37
CA ASP A 132 11.31 36.21 10.07
C ASP A 132 12.29 35.53 9.10
N LEU A 133 12.72 36.27 8.06
CA LEU A 133 13.68 35.78 7.09
C LEU A 133 15.11 36.05 7.56
N ARG A 134 16.00 35.08 7.35
CA ARG A 134 17.44 35.20 7.69
C ARG A 134 18.33 35.49 6.49
N SER A 135 17.75 35.52 5.30
CA SER A 135 18.47 35.73 4.04
C SER A 135 17.57 36.50 3.08
N ALA A 136 18.18 37.28 2.19
CA ALA A 136 17.50 37.96 1.10
C ALA A 136 17.45 37.12 -0.19
N ASP A 137 18.40 36.18 -0.36
CA ASP A 137 18.63 35.44 -1.61
C ASP A 137 18.74 33.91 -1.42
N GLY A 138 18.55 33.43 -0.19
CA GLY A 138 18.66 32.02 0.17
C GLY A 138 20.06 31.58 0.60
N THR A 139 21.06 32.48 0.56
CA THR A 139 22.37 32.20 1.15
C THR A 139 22.25 32.09 2.66
N MET A 140 22.82 31.02 3.24
CA MET A 140 22.85 30.86 4.69
C MET A 140 23.81 31.91 5.27
N PRO A 141 23.33 32.82 6.13
CA PRO A 141 24.20 33.82 6.72
C PRO A 141 25.18 33.16 7.70
N ASP A 142 26.26 33.88 8.03
CA ASP A 142 27.10 33.53 9.19
C ASP A 142 26.19 33.34 10.42
N ARG A 143 26.45 32.32 11.25
CA ARG A 143 25.72 32.07 12.50
C ARG A 143 25.73 33.27 13.45
N LYS A 144 26.67 34.20 13.28
CA LYS A 144 26.77 35.44 14.05
C LYS A 144 26.00 36.62 13.43
N SER A 145 25.49 36.48 12.21
CA SER A 145 24.73 37.55 11.57
C SER A 145 23.45 37.83 12.34
N THR A 146 23.17 39.12 12.51
CA THR A 146 21.92 39.64 13.09
C THR A 146 20.97 40.17 12.02
N ASP A 147 21.31 39.97 10.74
CA ASP A 147 20.52 40.46 9.63
C ASP A 147 19.20 39.70 9.57
N LYS A 148 18.11 40.46 9.43
CA LYS A 148 16.76 39.92 9.27
C LYS A 148 16.05 40.67 8.16
N TYR A 149 15.19 39.93 7.47
CA TYR A 149 14.34 40.48 6.43
C TYR A 149 12.87 40.17 6.69
N PHE A 150 12.00 41.03 6.15
CA PHE A 150 10.55 40.93 6.27
C PHE A 150 9.94 41.14 4.89
N ALA A 151 9.25 40.14 4.35
CA ALA A 151 8.56 40.21 3.07
C ALA A 151 7.28 41.05 3.17
N SER A 152 7.07 41.90 2.16
CA SER A 152 5.85 42.65 1.94
C SER A 152 4.70 41.75 1.49
N TRP A 153 3.53 42.36 1.29
CA TRP A 153 2.49 41.73 0.50
C TRP A 153 3.02 41.40 -0.90
N SER A 154 2.54 40.28 -1.43
CA SER A 154 2.99 39.73 -2.70
C SER A 154 2.09 40.22 -3.83
N SER A 155 2.67 40.54 -4.98
CA SER A 155 1.94 41.12 -6.11
C SER A 155 2.49 40.63 -7.44
N ASP A 156 1.61 40.63 -8.45
CA ASP A 156 2.01 40.31 -9.82
C ASP A 156 3.08 41.28 -10.28
N VAL A 157 4.12 40.75 -10.94
CA VAL A 157 5.12 41.60 -11.56
C VAL A 157 4.49 42.18 -12.82
N SER A 158 4.10 43.46 -12.79
CA SER A 158 3.60 44.09 -14.01
C SER A 158 4.69 44.00 -15.08
N SER A 159 4.32 43.54 -16.28
CA SER A 159 5.18 43.30 -17.45
C SER A 159 5.91 44.54 -17.99
N SER A 160 5.96 45.63 -17.23
CA SER A 160 6.61 46.89 -17.57
C SER A 160 8.13 46.88 -17.37
N ILE A 161 8.71 45.86 -16.74
CA ILE A 161 10.15 45.74 -16.52
C ILE A 161 10.66 44.36 -16.96
N GLY A 162 10.62 44.08 -18.27
CA GLY A 162 11.52 43.15 -19.00
C GLY A 162 11.82 41.73 -18.45
N GLY A 163 11.14 41.25 -17.43
CA GLY A 163 11.41 39.99 -16.73
C GLY A 163 10.37 38.91 -17.04
N ASN A 164 10.78 37.65 -16.87
CA ASN A 164 9.93 36.46 -17.01
C ASN A 164 9.36 35.97 -15.67
N ASP A 165 9.41 36.80 -14.64
CA ASP A 165 8.87 36.48 -13.31
C ASP A 165 7.38 36.80 -13.25
N ASP A 166 6.63 35.98 -12.52
CA ASP A 166 5.18 36.06 -12.45
C ASP A 166 4.73 36.82 -11.18
N TYR A 167 5.51 36.72 -10.10
CA TYR A 167 5.12 37.24 -8.79
C TYR A 167 6.31 37.73 -7.97
N SER A 168 6.12 38.75 -7.14
CA SER A 168 7.20 39.32 -6.32
C SER A 168 6.75 39.81 -4.95
N VAL A 169 7.72 39.92 -4.06
CA VAL A 169 7.64 40.62 -2.77
C VAL A 169 8.81 41.60 -2.67
N TYR A 170 8.67 42.60 -1.81
CA TYR A 170 9.78 43.41 -1.35
C TYR A 170 10.23 42.94 0.03
N LEU A 171 11.55 42.79 0.21
CA LEU A 171 12.16 42.42 1.47
C LEU A 171 12.65 43.68 2.18
N TYR A 172 12.07 43.96 3.34
CA TYR A 172 12.50 45.02 4.24
C TYR A 172 13.60 44.51 5.16
N SER A 173 14.70 45.26 5.26
CA SER A 173 15.80 44.92 6.17
C SER A 173 15.52 45.40 7.59
N ASN A 174 16.06 44.70 8.59
CA ASN A 174 16.11 45.20 9.97
C ASN A 174 17.23 46.22 10.20
N ARG A 175 18.08 46.47 9.20
CA ARG A 175 19.15 47.46 9.25
C ARG A 175 18.63 48.87 8.95
N PRO A 176 18.78 49.83 9.88
CA PRO A 176 18.24 51.19 9.69
C PRO A 176 18.84 51.96 8.51
N ASP A 177 20.04 51.60 8.07
CA ASP A 177 20.76 52.21 6.95
C ASP A 177 20.38 51.63 5.57
N GLU A 178 19.68 50.50 5.53
CA GLU A 178 19.15 49.91 4.30
C GLU A 178 17.76 50.48 3.99
N VAL A 179 17.75 51.56 3.21
CA VAL A 179 16.52 52.34 2.93
C VAL A 179 15.70 51.77 1.77
N GLN A 180 16.34 51.06 0.82
CA GLN A 180 15.67 50.53 -0.36
C GLN A 180 15.29 49.06 -0.15
N PRO A 181 14.00 48.70 -0.25
CA PRO A 181 13.58 47.30 -0.19
C PRO A 181 14.19 46.48 -1.33
N ILE A 182 14.55 45.24 -1.05
CA ILE A 182 15.08 44.30 -2.04
C ILE A 182 13.91 43.61 -2.72
N GLN A 183 13.77 43.73 -4.04
CA GLN A 183 12.75 42.97 -4.76
C GLN A 183 13.18 41.50 -4.86
N PHE A 184 12.33 40.59 -4.40
CA PHE A 184 12.48 39.15 -4.58
C PHE A 184 11.33 38.62 -5.42
N SER A 185 11.66 38.03 -6.56
CA SER A 185 10.69 37.58 -7.56
C SER A 185 10.78 36.08 -7.78
N MET A 186 9.67 35.50 -8.24
CA MET A 186 9.61 34.10 -8.64
C MET A 186 8.84 33.92 -9.94
N SER A 187 9.20 32.87 -10.67
CA SER A 187 8.49 32.40 -11.85
C SER A 187 7.77 31.09 -11.53
N TYR A 188 6.47 31.04 -11.83
CA TYR A 188 5.67 29.82 -11.76
C TYR A 188 6.25 28.73 -12.65
N ALA A 189 6.77 29.10 -13.83
CA ALA A 189 7.39 28.15 -14.76
C ALA A 189 8.64 27.50 -14.13
N LYS A 190 9.51 28.29 -13.50
CA LYS A 190 10.73 27.75 -12.85
C LYS A 190 10.42 26.87 -11.65
N ILE A 191 9.51 27.28 -10.75
CA ILE A 191 9.14 26.42 -9.60
C ILE A 191 8.46 25.13 -10.06
N HIS A 192 7.72 25.19 -11.17
CA HIS A 192 7.10 24.02 -11.76
C HIS A 192 8.13 23.08 -12.40
N GLU A 193 9.08 23.60 -13.18
CA GLU A 193 10.21 22.85 -13.75
C GLU A 193 11.03 22.15 -12.65
N TYR A 194 11.37 22.91 -11.60
CA TYR A 194 12.05 22.39 -10.41
C TYR A 194 11.31 21.22 -9.77
N THR A 195 9.98 21.34 -9.66
CA THR A 195 9.12 20.29 -9.10
C THR A 195 9.01 19.09 -10.04
N ILE A 196 8.85 19.29 -11.35
CA ILE A 196 8.83 18.20 -12.34
C ILE A 196 10.10 17.37 -12.26
N LYS A 197 11.27 18.03 -12.19
CA LYS A 197 12.57 17.34 -12.14
C LYS A 197 12.71 16.43 -10.92
N ARG A 198 12.11 16.80 -9.79
CA ARG A 198 12.08 15.98 -8.57
C ARG A 198 10.97 14.93 -8.64
N TYR A 199 9.79 15.31 -9.11
CA TYR A 199 8.66 14.40 -9.32
C TYR A 199 8.98 13.23 -10.25
N SER A 200 9.79 13.46 -11.29
CA SER A 200 10.24 12.40 -12.20
C SER A 200 11.08 11.31 -11.52
N LEU A 201 11.68 11.59 -10.35
CA LEU A 201 12.41 10.60 -9.55
C LEU A 201 11.48 9.52 -8.99
N LEU A 202 10.15 9.73 -9.02
CA LEU A 202 9.18 8.69 -8.67
C LEU A 202 9.32 7.45 -9.58
N SER A 203 9.80 7.62 -10.82
CA SER A 203 10.13 6.48 -11.70
C SER A 203 11.25 5.61 -11.13
N ASN A 204 12.27 6.21 -10.51
CA ASN A 204 13.34 5.47 -9.83
C ASN A 204 12.79 4.70 -8.62
N VAL A 205 11.84 5.29 -7.89
CA VAL A 205 11.19 4.62 -6.75
C VAL A 205 10.41 3.39 -7.22
N ILE A 206 9.65 3.51 -8.32
CA ILE A 206 8.94 2.37 -8.94
C ILE A 206 9.93 1.25 -9.28
N SER A 207 10.99 1.57 -10.02
CA SER A 207 11.99 0.56 -10.41
C SER A 207 12.70 -0.06 -9.20
N GLU A 208 12.94 0.69 -8.13
CA GLU A 208 13.56 0.14 -6.92
C GLU A 208 12.61 -0.79 -6.15
N ILE A 209 11.30 -0.52 -6.13
CA ILE A 209 10.30 -1.45 -5.57
C ILE A 209 10.34 -2.78 -6.33
N GLU A 210 10.22 -2.74 -7.66
CA GLU A 210 10.24 -3.93 -8.52
C GLU A 210 11.52 -4.73 -8.34
N LYS A 211 12.67 -4.05 -8.32
CA LYS A 211 13.98 -4.65 -8.12
C LYS A 211 14.10 -5.32 -6.75
N LYS A 212 13.74 -4.63 -5.66
CA LYS A 212 13.82 -5.19 -4.30
C LYS A 212 12.86 -6.36 -4.12
N HIS A 213 11.68 -6.30 -4.73
CA HIS A 213 10.74 -7.43 -4.75
C HIS A 213 11.32 -8.63 -5.51
N GLY A 214 11.93 -8.42 -6.67
CA GLY A 214 12.61 -9.49 -7.43
C GLY A 214 13.76 -10.13 -6.63
N ILE A 215 14.57 -9.32 -5.95
CA ILE A 215 15.62 -9.83 -5.05
C ILE A 215 15.01 -10.68 -3.93
N PHE A 216 13.96 -10.19 -3.27
CA PHE A 216 13.26 -10.92 -2.22
C PHE A 216 12.75 -12.27 -2.71
N ILE A 217 12.09 -12.32 -3.88
CA ILE A 217 11.62 -13.57 -4.48
C ILE A 217 12.76 -14.57 -4.66
N GLU A 218 13.89 -14.13 -5.22
CA GLU A 218 15.01 -15.04 -5.47
C GLU A 218 15.70 -15.51 -4.19
N GLU A 219 15.82 -14.65 -3.18
CA GLU A 219 16.30 -15.05 -1.85
C GLU A 219 15.39 -16.10 -1.23
N GLN A 220 14.08 -15.89 -1.27
CA GLN A 220 13.11 -16.86 -0.75
C GLN A 220 13.15 -18.19 -1.53
N ARG A 221 13.30 -18.17 -2.86
CA ARG A 221 13.43 -19.40 -3.68
C ARG A 221 14.67 -20.22 -3.33
N GLN A 222 15.77 -19.58 -2.97
CA GLN A 222 17.00 -20.26 -2.57
C GLN A 222 16.91 -20.85 -1.15
N MET A 223 16.04 -20.32 -0.30
CA MET A 223 15.76 -20.86 1.02
C MET A 223 14.87 -22.10 0.91
N GLY A 224 15.50 -23.27 0.92
CA GLY A 224 14.81 -24.56 0.88
C GLY A 224 13.89 -24.78 2.08
N ILE A 225 12.63 -25.14 1.81
CA ILE A 225 11.63 -25.47 2.83
C ILE A 225 11.85 -26.90 3.30
N ARG A 226 11.87 -27.10 4.63
CA ARG A 226 12.03 -28.44 5.19
C ARG A 226 10.80 -29.30 4.90
N ARG A 227 11.02 -30.53 4.44
CA ARG A 227 9.96 -31.56 4.35
C ARG A 227 9.83 -32.41 5.61
N SER A 228 8.62 -32.84 5.90
CA SER A 228 8.24 -33.74 6.97
C SER A 228 7.31 -34.82 6.43
N SER A 229 7.51 -36.07 6.85
CA SER A 229 6.59 -37.17 6.54
C SER A 229 5.30 -37.13 7.36
N ASP A 230 5.29 -36.37 8.46
CA ASP A 230 4.09 -36.04 9.23
C ASP A 230 3.44 -34.82 8.60
N VAL A 231 2.20 -34.99 8.10
CA VAL A 231 1.42 -33.97 7.38
C VAL A 231 1.08 -32.76 8.25
N VAL A 232 0.72 -32.97 9.52
CA VAL A 232 0.40 -31.87 10.44
C VAL A 232 1.66 -31.05 10.71
N LYS A 233 2.79 -31.73 10.92
CA LYS A 233 4.08 -31.06 11.07
C LYS A 233 4.51 -30.35 9.79
N GLN A 234 4.24 -30.92 8.62
CA GLN A 234 4.49 -30.27 7.33
C GLN A 234 3.67 -28.98 7.21
N LEU A 235 2.38 -29.03 7.51
CA LEU A 235 1.49 -27.87 7.50
C LEU A 235 1.93 -26.78 8.49
N GLN A 236 2.41 -27.14 9.67
CA GLN A 236 2.98 -26.18 10.62
C GLN A 236 4.24 -25.48 10.07
N ILE A 237 5.08 -26.21 9.32
CA ILE A 237 6.22 -25.61 8.61
C ILE A 237 5.70 -24.63 7.54
N LEU A 238 4.74 -25.04 6.71
CA LEU A 238 4.17 -24.19 5.67
C LEU A 238 3.47 -22.95 6.23
N LEU A 239 2.80 -23.06 7.38
CA LEU A 239 2.18 -21.91 8.05
C LEU A 239 3.22 -20.87 8.48
N LYS A 240 4.39 -21.33 8.95
CA LYS A 240 5.52 -20.46 9.27
C LYS A 240 6.10 -19.83 8.00
N GLU A 241 6.25 -20.59 6.92
CA GLU A 241 6.73 -20.07 5.64
C GLU A 241 5.77 -19.03 5.05
N ASN A 242 4.45 -19.23 5.16
CA ASN A 242 3.44 -18.23 4.76
C ASN A 242 3.68 -16.89 5.45
N ARG A 243 3.93 -16.91 6.76
CA ARG A 243 4.22 -15.71 7.54
C ARG A 243 5.50 -15.01 7.09
N ILE A 244 6.53 -15.76 6.71
CA ILE A 244 7.83 -15.22 6.30
C ILE A 244 7.76 -14.66 4.87
N ARG A 245 7.11 -15.39 3.95
CA ARG A 245 7.12 -15.10 2.51
C ARG A 245 6.01 -14.17 2.06
N ILE A 246 4.88 -14.19 2.76
CA ILE A 246 3.69 -13.36 2.48
C ILE A 246 3.44 -12.47 3.69
N ARG A 247 2.65 -12.92 4.67
CA ARG A 247 2.46 -12.31 6.00
C ARG A 247 1.57 -13.19 6.86
N GLU A 248 1.43 -12.83 8.13
CA GLU A 248 0.50 -13.49 9.04
C GLU A 248 -0.95 -13.10 8.70
N HIS A 249 -1.88 -14.06 8.73
CA HIS A 249 -3.30 -13.89 8.39
C HIS A 249 -3.66 -13.57 6.93
N ASP A 250 -2.70 -13.64 6.00
CA ASP A 250 -2.97 -13.51 4.56
C ASP A 250 -2.38 -14.68 3.76
N GLY A 251 -2.52 -14.63 2.43
CA GLY A 251 -2.12 -15.72 1.54
C GLY A 251 -2.89 -16.99 1.87
N TYR A 252 -2.17 -18.09 2.09
CA TYR A 252 -2.75 -19.40 2.38
C TYR A 252 -2.89 -19.67 3.89
N HIS A 253 -2.77 -18.66 4.75
CA HIS A 253 -2.80 -18.85 6.21
C HIS A 253 -4.04 -19.63 6.68
N HIS A 254 -5.23 -19.23 6.22
CA HIS A 254 -6.49 -19.87 6.62
C HIS A 254 -6.68 -21.25 6.00
N ASP A 255 -6.24 -21.45 4.76
CA ASP A 255 -6.28 -22.76 4.10
C ASP A 255 -5.39 -23.76 4.84
N ILE A 256 -4.18 -23.36 5.22
CA ILE A 256 -3.25 -24.20 5.99
C ILE A 256 -3.81 -24.50 7.38
N GLN A 257 -4.42 -23.52 8.05
CA GLN A 257 -5.09 -23.76 9.34
C GLN A 257 -6.24 -24.76 9.21
N THR A 258 -7.07 -24.61 8.18
CA THR A 258 -8.16 -25.54 7.89
C THR A 258 -7.61 -26.96 7.66
N LEU A 259 -6.54 -27.12 6.88
CA LEU A 259 -5.90 -28.42 6.67
C LEU A 259 -5.40 -29.03 7.98
N ILE A 260 -4.78 -28.23 8.87
CA ILE A 260 -4.34 -28.71 10.19
C ILE A 260 -5.55 -29.20 11.00
N GLU A 261 -6.65 -28.47 11.00
CA GLU A 261 -7.88 -28.86 11.70
C GLU A 261 -8.45 -30.18 11.16
N LEU A 262 -8.48 -30.36 9.83
CA LEU A 262 -8.95 -31.58 9.18
C LEU A 262 -8.07 -32.79 9.51
N PHE A 263 -6.74 -32.66 9.41
CA PHE A 263 -5.81 -33.76 9.72
C PHE A 263 -5.71 -34.09 11.22
N THR A 264 -6.18 -33.20 12.10
CA THR A 264 -6.17 -33.41 13.56
C THR A 264 -7.55 -33.69 14.14
N ALA A 265 -8.57 -33.85 13.30
CA ALA A 265 -9.93 -34.19 13.70
C ALA A 265 -9.95 -35.52 14.48
N PRO A 266 -10.74 -35.64 15.58
CA PRO A 266 -10.81 -36.87 16.39
C PRO A 266 -11.26 -38.12 15.64
N GLN A 267 -12.10 -37.95 14.62
CA GLN A 267 -12.76 -39.00 13.84
C GLN A 267 -13.70 -39.89 14.68
N ASP A 268 -14.46 -39.25 15.58
CA ASP A 268 -15.42 -39.90 16.49
C ASP A 268 -16.77 -40.18 15.78
N PHE A 269 -16.71 -40.95 14.67
CA PHE A 269 -17.87 -41.36 13.88
C PHE A 269 -17.76 -42.81 13.36
N PRO A 270 -18.82 -43.43 12.81
CA PRO A 270 -18.82 -44.84 12.40
C PRO A 270 -17.74 -45.22 11.38
N GLU A 271 -17.36 -46.50 11.37
CA GLU A 271 -16.27 -47.04 10.52
C GLU A 271 -16.46 -46.78 9.02
N GLN A 272 -17.70 -46.89 8.53
CA GLN A 272 -18.01 -46.64 7.12
C GLN A 272 -17.59 -45.21 6.69
N GLU A 273 -17.87 -44.24 7.56
CA GLU A 273 -17.60 -42.82 7.32
C GLU A 273 -16.11 -42.53 7.44
N ARG A 274 -15.40 -43.26 8.31
CA ARG A 274 -13.92 -43.21 8.40
C ARG A 274 -13.23 -43.63 7.10
N GLN A 275 -13.77 -44.60 6.36
CA GLN A 275 -13.17 -45.03 5.09
C GLN A 275 -13.28 -43.96 4.00
N GLU A 276 -14.45 -43.31 3.91
CA GLU A 276 -14.69 -42.23 2.93
C GLU A 276 -13.87 -40.99 3.28
N VAL A 277 -13.85 -40.60 4.56
CA VAL A 277 -13.01 -39.52 5.07
C VAL A 277 -11.52 -39.81 4.85
N ALA A 278 -11.05 -41.04 5.01
CA ALA A 278 -9.66 -41.40 4.76
C ALA A 278 -9.27 -41.19 3.28
N GLN A 279 -10.17 -41.45 2.34
CA GLN A 279 -9.93 -41.17 0.91
C GLN A 279 -9.81 -39.67 0.64
N TYR A 280 -10.69 -38.87 1.25
CA TYR A 280 -10.63 -37.41 1.16
C TYR A 280 -9.36 -36.83 1.80
N LEU A 281 -8.98 -37.27 3.01
CA LEU A 281 -7.72 -36.86 3.64
C LEU A 281 -6.51 -37.26 2.79
N ASN A 282 -6.56 -38.41 2.10
CA ASN A 282 -5.50 -38.82 1.19
C ASN A 282 -5.42 -37.91 -0.05
N SER A 283 -6.54 -37.43 -0.60
CA SER A 283 -6.51 -36.48 -1.72
C SER A 283 -5.96 -35.10 -1.31
N LEU A 284 -6.19 -34.68 -0.07
CA LEU A 284 -5.64 -33.43 0.47
C LEU A 284 -4.10 -33.41 0.54
N HIS A 285 -3.42 -34.56 0.54
CA HIS A 285 -1.95 -34.59 0.50
C HIS A 285 -1.40 -33.92 -0.77
N VAL A 286 -2.12 -34.05 -1.90
CA VAL A 286 -1.74 -33.38 -3.16
C VAL A 286 -1.77 -31.86 -2.99
N LEU A 287 -2.79 -31.34 -2.29
CA LEU A 287 -2.88 -29.91 -1.99
C LEU A 287 -1.77 -29.44 -1.05
N VAL A 288 -1.36 -30.26 -0.08
CA VAL A 288 -0.21 -29.94 0.79
C VAL A 288 1.09 -29.85 -0.02
N ASP A 289 1.28 -30.74 -0.99
CA ASP A 289 2.43 -30.69 -1.90
C ASP A 289 2.36 -29.47 -2.83
N GLU A 290 1.19 -29.10 -3.34
CA GLU A 290 1.00 -27.87 -4.14
C GLU A 290 1.34 -26.62 -3.33
N LEU A 291 0.87 -26.52 -2.08
CA LEU A 291 1.23 -25.42 -1.18
C LEU A 291 2.75 -25.35 -0.96
N TYR A 292 3.40 -26.49 -0.74
CA TYR A 292 4.85 -26.54 -0.61
C TYR A 292 5.55 -25.98 -1.86
N GLU A 293 5.16 -26.44 -3.05
CA GLU A 293 5.75 -25.99 -4.31
C GLU A 293 5.47 -24.51 -4.58
N ALA A 294 4.26 -24.03 -4.27
CA ALA A 294 3.89 -22.61 -4.37
C ALA A 294 4.82 -21.72 -3.52
N PHE A 295 5.05 -22.09 -2.25
CA PHE A 295 5.98 -21.36 -1.39
C PHE A 295 7.44 -21.47 -1.83
N GLN A 296 7.87 -22.66 -2.25
CA GLN A 296 9.26 -22.89 -2.67
C GLN A 296 9.60 -22.14 -3.97
N SER A 297 8.63 -22.07 -4.89
CA SER A 297 8.77 -21.37 -6.18
C SER A 297 8.35 -19.91 -6.13
N MET A 298 7.78 -19.43 -5.02
CA MET A 298 7.20 -18.09 -4.88
C MET A 298 6.15 -17.79 -5.96
N ALA A 299 5.34 -18.79 -6.32
CA ALA A 299 4.28 -18.68 -7.30
C ALA A 299 2.93 -18.82 -6.60
N PHE A 300 2.22 -17.70 -6.43
CA PHE A 300 0.96 -17.62 -5.70
C PHE A 300 -0.20 -17.25 -6.62
N GLY A 301 -1.39 -17.75 -6.34
CA GLY A 301 -2.63 -17.41 -7.07
C GLY A 301 -3.56 -18.60 -7.31
N GLU A 302 -4.78 -18.32 -7.80
CA GLU A 302 -5.80 -19.35 -8.11
C GLU A 302 -5.35 -20.31 -9.22
N GLU A 303 -4.57 -19.84 -10.19
CA GLU A 303 -3.98 -20.69 -11.23
C GLU A 303 -2.89 -21.64 -10.70
N GLY A 304 -2.37 -21.38 -9.49
CA GLY A 304 -1.29 -22.16 -8.87
C GLY A 304 -1.74 -23.33 -7.99
N MET A 305 -3.02 -23.44 -7.66
CA MET A 305 -3.57 -24.47 -6.75
C MET A 305 -4.67 -25.28 -7.43
N ALA A 306 -4.28 -26.26 -8.25
CA ALA A 306 -5.24 -27.08 -9.00
C ALA A 306 -6.22 -27.82 -8.06
N HIS A 307 -5.78 -28.16 -6.85
CA HIS A 307 -6.59 -28.86 -5.86
C HIS A 307 -7.19 -27.94 -4.78
N GLY A 308 -7.18 -26.61 -4.97
CA GLY A 308 -7.81 -25.67 -4.03
C GLY A 308 -9.32 -25.89 -3.85
N HIS A 309 -9.98 -26.47 -4.86
CA HIS A 309 -11.39 -26.86 -4.80
C HIS A 309 -11.71 -27.91 -3.72
N LEU A 310 -10.70 -28.64 -3.22
CA LEU A 310 -10.88 -29.60 -2.12
C LEU A 310 -11.24 -28.92 -0.79
N LEU A 311 -10.79 -27.67 -0.58
CA LEU A 311 -11.15 -26.85 0.58
C LEU A 311 -12.31 -25.90 0.30
N HIS A 312 -12.41 -25.45 -0.96
CA HIS A 312 -13.41 -24.48 -1.41
C HIS A 312 -14.33 -25.09 -2.48
N PRO A 313 -15.10 -26.14 -2.16
CA PRO A 313 -15.92 -26.84 -3.14
C PRO A 313 -17.00 -25.93 -3.72
N ARG A 314 -17.18 -26.01 -5.04
CA ARG A 314 -18.17 -25.21 -5.78
C ARG A 314 -19.27 -26.11 -6.34
N SER A 315 -19.86 -26.95 -5.49
CA SER A 315 -20.85 -27.92 -5.94
C SER A 315 -22.18 -27.27 -6.32
N ARG A 316 -22.61 -27.49 -7.57
CA ARG A 316 -23.93 -27.03 -8.05
C ARG A 316 -25.08 -27.86 -7.47
N LYS A 317 -24.78 -29.05 -6.95
CA LYS A 317 -25.73 -30.00 -6.38
C LYS A 317 -26.50 -29.44 -5.18
N PHE A 318 -25.90 -28.50 -4.43
CA PHE A 318 -26.47 -27.98 -3.18
C PHE A 318 -26.96 -26.53 -3.27
N LYS A 319 -27.28 -26.02 -4.46
CA LYS A 319 -27.80 -24.65 -4.63
C LYS A 319 -29.00 -24.33 -3.73
N GLY A 320 -29.88 -25.31 -3.47
CA GLY A 320 -31.04 -25.15 -2.59
C GLY A 320 -30.74 -25.14 -1.08
N LEU A 321 -29.49 -25.46 -0.70
CA LEU A 321 -29.03 -25.57 0.70
C LEU A 321 -27.96 -24.53 1.04
N HIS A 322 -27.70 -23.58 0.15
CA HIS A 322 -26.65 -22.58 0.33
C HIS A 322 -26.76 -21.86 1.68
N TYR A 323 -27.98 -21.45 2.07
CA TYR A 323 -28.21 -20.78 3.35
C TYR A 323 -27.91 -21.69 4.56
N ASP A 324 -28.27 -22.96 4.49
CA ASP A 324 -28.02 -23.91 5.58
C ASP A 324 -26.52 -24.20 5.71
N LEU A 325 -25.82 -24.32 4.58
CA LEU A 325 -24.37 -24.48 4.53
C LEU A 325 -23.64 -23.25 5.07
N GLU A 326 -24.04 -22.06 4.65
CA GLU A 326 -23.50 -20.79 5.15
C GLU A 326 -23.61 -20.73 6.68
N LYS A 327 -24.78 -21.07 7.25
CA LYS A 327 -24.99 -21.02 8.71
C LYS A 327 -24.21 -22.09 9.46
N VAL A 328 -24.00 -23.27 8.87
CA VAL A 328 -23.13 -24.29 9.45
C VAL A 328 -21.65 -23.87 9.37
N PHE A 329 -21.18 -23.32 8.25
CA PHE A 329 -19.82 -22.79 8.14
C PHE A 329 -19.57 -21.60 9.06
N GLU A 330 -20.53 -20.69 9.22
CA GLU A 330 -20.46 -19.63 10.23
C GLU A 330 -20.33 -20.21 11.64
N TYR A 331 -21.11 -21.24 11.98
CA TYR A 331 -20.98 -21.92 13.26
C TYR A 331 -19.60 -22.56 13.46
N LEU A 332 -19.04 -23.18 12.42
CA LEU A 332 -17.72 -23.81 12.48
C LEU A 332 -16.61 -22.76 12.70
N ASN A 333 -16.62 -21.70 11.90
CA ASN A 333 -15.49 -20.77 11.78
C ASN A 333 -15.61 -19.51 12.67
N ASN A 334 -16.78 -19.24 13.26
CA ASN A 334 -16.98 -18.08 14.14
C ASN A 334 -17.23 -18.52 15.60
N PRO A 335 -16.28 -18.26 16.53
CA PRO A 335 -16.43 -18.65 17.93
C PRO A 335 -17.56 -17.91 18.65
N TYR A 336 -18.06 -16.80 18.10
CA TYR A 336 -19.15 -15.99 18.66
C TYR A 336 -20.50 -16.29 18.03
N PHE A 337 -20.59 -17.25 17.11
CA PHE A 337 -21.85 -17.56 16.43
C PHE A 337 -22.87 -18.15 17.41
N ARG A 338 -24.10 -17.63 17.36
CA ARG A 338 -25.19 -18.10 18.21
C ARG A 338 -25.69 -19.46 17.71
N ALA A 339 -25.53 -20.47 18.55
CA ALA A 339 -25.85 -21.86 18.25
C ALA A 339 -27.36 -22.17 18.16
N ASP A 340 -28.25 -21.21 18.42
CA ASP A 340 -29.68 -21.42 18.64
C ASP A 340 -30.44 -21.93 17.41
N ARG A 341 -29.86 -21.82 16.21
CA ARG A 341 -30.45 -22.34 14.96
C ARG A 341 -29.61 -23.38 14.22
N VAL A 342 -28.42 -23.71 14.74
CA VAL A 342 -27.52 -24.67 14.08
C VAL A 342 -28.17 -26.05 13.97
N ASP A 343 -28.87 -26.49 15.01
CA ASP A 343 -29.59 -27.77 15.02
C ASP A 343 -30.65 -27.86 13.91
N TYR A 344 -31.28 -26.74 13.52
CA TYR A 344 -32.22 -26.70 12.39
C TYR A 344 -31.50 -26.93 11.05
N HIS A 345 -30.39 -26.22 10.83
CA HIS A 345 -29.61 -26.32 9.60
C HIS A 345 -28.99 -27.72 9.45
N LEU A 346 -28.43 -28.29 10.52
CA LEU A 346 -27.92 -29.66 10.51
C LEU A 346 -29.01 -30.67 10.14
N ARG A 347 -30.21 -30.57 10.72
CA ARG A 347 -31.32 -31.47 10.36
C ARG A 347 -31.71 -31.36 8.89
N ARG A 348 -31.67 -30.17 8.31
CA ARG A 348 -31.98 -29.96 6.89
C ARG A 348 -30.92 -30.58 5.99
N LEU A 349 -29.63 -30.43 6.33
CA LEU A 349 -28.55 -31.09 5.61
C LEU A 349 -28.63 -32.62 5.71
N ILE A 350 -29.05 -33.15 6.86
CA ILE A 350 -29.30 -34.59 7.05
C ILE A 350 -30.48 -35.06 6.21
N SER A 351 -31.61 -34.34 6.22
CA SER A 351 -32.81 -34.75 5.46
C SER A 351 -32.58 -34.78 3.95
N GLU A 352 -31.67 -33.94 3.46
CA GLU A 352 -31.28 -33.85 2.06
C GLU A 352 -30.12 -34.79 1.69
N GLY A 353 -29.68 -35.63 2.64
CA GLY A 353 -28.63 -36.63 2.42
C GLY A 353 -27.22 -36.06 2.28
N VAL A 354 -26.98 -34.82 2.70
CA VAL A 354 -25.64 -34.21 2.70
C VAL A 354 -24.82 -34.71 3.88
N LEU A 355 -25.45 -34.81 5.06
CA LEU A 355 -24.81 -35.24 6.29
C LEU A 355 -25.45 -36.53 6.84
N PRO A 356 -24.67 -37.40 7.52
CA PRO A 356 -25.20 -38.59 8.16
C PRO A 356 -26.17 -38.29 9.30
N SER A 357 -27.10 -39.21 9.56
CA SER A 357 -28.19 -39.03 10.53
C SER A 357 -27.76 -38.88 12.00
N TYR A 358 -26.54 -39.31 12.34
CA TYR A 358 -25.97 -39.19 13.68
C TYR A 358 -25.29 -37.84 13.94
N VAL A 359 -25.11 -37.00 12.90
CA VAL A 359 -24.49 -35.69 13.06
C VAL A 359 -25.35 -34.82 13.97
N SER A 360 -24.70 -34.17 14.93
CA SER A 360 -25.35 -33.29 15.89
C SER A 360 -24.40 -32.17 16.29
N ARG A 361 -24.95 -31.11 16.90
CA ARG A 361 -24.17 -29.96 17.36
C ARG A 361 -23.14 -30.28 18.44
N GLN A 362 -23.31 -31.41 19.13
CA GLN A 362 -22.43 -31.90 20.18
C GLN A 362 -21.16 -32.56 19.64
N MET A 363 -21.11 -32.87 18.33
CA MET A 363 -19.93 -33.38 17.65
C MET A 363 -18.79 -32.36 17.70
N ASP A 364 -17.54 -32.84 17.73
CA ASP A 364 -16.37 -31.98 17.55
C ASP A 364 -16.50 -31.22 16.23
N LYS A 365 -16.24 -29.90 16.25
CA LYS A 365 -16.39 -29.05 15.07
C LYS A 365 -15.50 -29.52 13.91
N ARG A 366 -14.31 -30.06 14.21
CA ARG A 366 -13.38 -30.58 13.20
C ARG A 366 -13.92 -31.83 12.53
N ASP A 367 -14.56 -32.72 13.30
CA ASP A 367 -15.24 -33.90 12.74
C ASP A 367 -16.42 -33.50 11.85
N LEU A 368 -17.22 -32.52 12.29
CA LEU A 368 -18.32 -32.00 11.48
C LEU A 368 -17.83 -31.35 10.18
N GLN A 369 -16.78 -30.54 10.24
CA GLN A 369 -16.18 -29.91 9.07
C GLN A 369 -15.59 -30.94 8.11
N LEU A 370 -14.90 -31.95 8.65
CA LEU A 370 -14.29 -33.03 7.87
C LEU A 370 -15.34 -33.85 7.12
N LEU A 371 -16.42 -34.26 7.79
CA LEU A 371 -17.53 -34.95 7.16
C LEU A 371 -18.18 -34.09 6.07
N LEU A 372 -18.40 -32.80 6.34
CA LEU A 372 -19.06 -31.89 5.42
C LEU A 372 -18.24 -31.67 4.13
N LEU A 373 -16.93 -31.45 4.26
CA LEU A 373 -16.06 -31.26 3.09
C LEU A 373 -15.85 -32.56 2.30
N ALA A 374 -15.65 -33.70 2.96
CA ALA A 374 -15.50 -34.99 2.28
C ALA A 374 -16.71 -35.31 1.37
N ARG A 375 -17.92 -34.99 1.84
CA ARG A 375 -19.18 -35.18 1.09
C ARG A 375 -19.32 -34.28 -0.13
N PHE A 376 -18.72 -33.10 -0.10
CA PHE A 376 -18.72 -32.20 -1.25
C PHE A 376 -17.77 -32.64 -2.34
N THR A 377 -16.63 -33.22 -1.97
CA THR A 377 -15.67 -33.73 -2.95
C THR A 377 -16.21 -34.96 -3.69
N GLU A 378 -16.98 -35.81 -3.02
CA GLU A 378 -17.70 -36.92 -3.66
C GLU A 378 -18.74 -36.42 -4.68
N ALA A 379 -19.43 -35.32 -4.38
CA ALA A 379 -20.48 -34.79 -5.23
C ALA A 379 -19.95 -34.22 -6.55
N ASP A 380 -18.76 -33.62 -6.54
CA ASP A 380 -18.16 -32.99 -7.72
C ASP A 380 -17.51 -34.01 -8.68
N ASN A 381 -17.16 -35.21 -8.20
CA ASN A 381 -16.68 -36.31 -9.05
C ASN A 381 -17.77 -36.90 -9.98
N PHE A 382 -19.05 -36.57 -9.78
CA PHE A 382 -20.17 -37.00 -10.64
C PHE A 382 -20.59 -35.96 -11.69
N ASP A 383 -20.06 -34.73 -11.65
CA ASP A 383 -20.37 -33.65 -12.61
C ASP A 383 -19.31 -33.50 -13.72
N CYS A 384 -18.32 -34.40 -13.79
CA CYS A 384 -17.36 -34.52 -14.89
C CYS A 384 -17.75 -35.63 -15.88
N TYR A 385 -18.89 -35.48 -16.55
CA TYR A 385 -19.19 -36.14 -17.83
C TYR A 385 -20.01 -35.24 -18.75
#